data_AF-A0A1W1ZH27-F1
#
_entry.id   AF-A0A1W1ZH27-F1
#
_cell.length_a   1.000
_cell.length_b   1.000
_cell.length_c   1.000
_cell.angle_alpha   90.00
_cell.angle_beta   90.00
_cell.angle_gamma   90.00
#
_symmetry.space_group_name_H-M   'P 1'
#
loop_
_entity.id
_entity.type
_entity.pdbx_description
1 polymer ?
#
loop_
_entity_poly.entity_id
_entity_poly.type
_entity_poly.pdbx_seq_one_letter_code
_entity_poly.pdbx_strand_id
1 'polypeptide(L)'
;MAGKGKIKAFRVVLALVMLFSVGLPGAAVSAAAPDMLGEWSITAHSSRGSINITTQSGSEFSGTVSIDAGNTEKLINGRISGNTVTFTRAWDSGSLRQDYTGTLTVSGSSASMSGTFSQNGAGSYTWSATKTTPMSSPATPEPTPGTAPGGLIPISGAVLNDQLSFKLDGKSVVPVGDDGTPVLPISYSGTTYLPVRAVGYLLGLGIDWDGATKTVLITSTTTKTAPAASAAAKTGKLIPISGAVLNGELKFKLDGKAAVPVGDNGTPVLPISYNGTTYLPVRAMGYLLGLGIDWDGATKTVLITRSQSGPGWYFTKWEYVVSSADGTKTGSFANGDIYTETSETAGEKNNFTVTVTRVDKNGKTIASGSATTVWTDPPAYFGANDLPVITVARTVGSSWGISQFSVTFDSSTINPGYGTAGKINFATPAGETYIQAYSGTMQAQKMIAGSPGAEKAVILHLNGYGFKYYYEWRE
;
A
#
# COMPACT_ATOMS: atom_id res chain seq x y z
N MET A 1 12.94 24.68 -23.63
CA MET A 1 11.83 25.63 -23.90
C MET A 1 10.59 25.09 -23.22
N ALA A 2 10.13 25.75 -22.16
CA ALA A 2 9.06 25.25 -21.28
C ALA A 2 7.67 25.63 -21.83
N GLY A 3 6.84 24.63 -22.14
CA GLY A 3 5.45 24.81 -22.52
C GLY A 3 4.58 25.09 -21.30
N LYS A 4 4.15 26.35 -21.13
CA LYS A 4 3.07 26.73 -20.19
C LYS A 4 1.72 26.50 -20.86
N GLY A 5 1.08 25.36 -20.57
CA GLY A 5 -0.33 25.14 -20.89
C GLY A 5 -1.22 25.84 -19.86
N LYS A 6 -1.76 27.02 -20.19
CA LYS A 6 -2.76 27.72 -19.37
C LYS A 6 -4.11 26.98 -19.49
N ILE A 7 -4.60 26.39 -18.40
CA ILE A 7 -5.96 25.87 -18.30
C ILE A 7 -6.89 27.07 -18.00
N LYS A 8 -7.96 27.22 -18.80
CA LYS A 8 -8.93 28.31 -18.67
C LYS A 8 -9.71 28.17 -17.36
N ALA A 9 -9.55 29.12 -16.45
CA ALA A 9 -10.47 29.35 -15.34
C ALA A 9 -11.75 30.04 -15.85
N PHE A 10 -12.95 29.64 -15.39
CA PHE A 10 -14.03 30.58 -15.04
C PHE A 10 -15.22 29.91 -14.31
N ARG A 11 -15.82 30.72 -13.40
CA ARG A 11 -17.14 30.66 -12.71
C ARG A 11 -17.23 29.93 -11.36
N VAL A 12 -16.98 30.72 -10.31
CA VAL A 12 -17.43 30.53 -8.94
C VAL A 12 -18.96 30.67 -8.87
N VAL A 13 -19.65 29.69 -8.30
CA VAL A 13 -21.01 29.84 -7.78
C VAL A 13 -20.93 29.69 -6.26
N LEU A 14 -21.37 30.74 -5.57
CA LEU A 14 -21.38 30.88 -4.12
C LEU A 14 -22.57 30.10 -3.54
N ALA A 15 -22.34 29.10 -2.68
CA ALA A 15 -23.38 28.43 -1.91
C ALA A 15 -23.22 28.75 -0.42
N LEU A 16 -24.26 29.38 0.13
CA LEU A 16 -24.39 29.85 1.51
C LEU A 16 -24.63 28.66 2.46
N VAL A 17 -23.79 28.48 3.47
CA VAL A 17 -23.95 27.47 4.53
C VAL A 17 -24.56 28.14 5.77
N MET A 18 -25.76 27.69 6.19
CA MET A 18 -26.28 27.97 7.53
C MET A 18 -25.91 26.82 8.47
N LEU A 19 -25.24 27.13 9.58
CA LEU A 19 -24.98 26.21 10.68
C LEU A 19 -26.21 26.10 11.60
N PHE A 20 -26.61 24.87 11.91
CA PHE A 20 -27.30 24.54 13.16
C PHE A 20 -26.51 23.45 13.88
N SER A 21 -26.09 23.75 15.12
CA SER A 21 -25.38 22.86 16.03
C SER A 21 -26.37 22.21 17.01
N VAL A 22 -26.41 20.88 17.04
CA VAL A 22 -27.00 20.11 18.15
C VAL A 22 -26.08 18.93 18.45
N GLY A 23 -25.57 18.87 19.69
CA GLY A 23 -24.68 17.79 20.15
C GLY A 23 -25.45 16.54 20.59
N LEU A 24 -24.82 15.37 20.43
CA LEU A 24 -25.26 14.08 20.97
C LEU A 24 -24.11 13.40 21.74
N PRO A 25 -24.40 12.70 22.86
CA PRO A 25 -23.40 12.15 23.77
C PRO A 25 -22.85 10.78 23.30
N GLY A 26 -21.62 10.47 23.74
CA GLY A 26 -20.79 9.36 23.24
C GLY A 26 -21.29 7.95 23.53
N ALA A 27 -21.05 7.04 22.58
CA ALA A 27 -21.25 5.60 22.70
C ALA A 27 -19.97 4.88 23.13
N ALA A 28 -20.10 3.90 24.03
CA ALA A 28 -19.02 3.02 24.48
C ALA A 28 -18.57 2.06 23.36
N VAL A 29 -17.26 1.90 23.20
CA VAL A 29 -16.62 1.04 22.18
C VAL A 29 -16.59 -0.41 22.67
N SER A 30 -17.21 -1.34 21.93
CA SER A 30 -17.11 -2.79 22.14
C SER A 30 -15.79 -3.34 21.58
N ALA A 31 -15.12 -4.25 22.30
CA ALA A 31 -13.84 -4.83 21.90
C ALA A 31 -13.99 -5.78 20.70
N ALA A 32 -13.07 -5.68 19.72
CA ALA A 32 -13.09 -6.48 18.50
C ALA A 32 -12.85 -7.98 18.77
N ALA A 33 -13.56 -8.85 18.06
CA ALA A 33 -13.42 -10.30 18.15
C ALA A 33 -12.05 -10.78 17.57
N PRO A 34 -11.43 -11.81 18.16
CA PRO A 34 -10.12 -12.32 17.72
C PRO A 34 -10.14 -12.94 16.30
N ASP A 35 -9.00 -12.88 15.59
CA ASP A 35 -8.83 -13.43 14.24
C ASP A 35 -8.70 -14.97 14.24
N MET A 36 -9.66 -15.61 13.58
CA MET A 36 -9.79 -17.05 13.46
C MET A 36 -9.35 -17.58 12.08
N LEU A 37 -9.02 -16.71 11.12
CA LEU A 37 -8.71 -17.08 9.75
C LEU A 37 -7.52 -18.04 9.66
N GLY A 38 -7.59 -19.00 8.74
CA GLY A 38 -6.55 -19.99 8.48
C GLY A 38 -6.89 -21.39 8.96
N GLU A 39 -5.87 -22.24 9.00
CA GLU A 39 -6.02 -23.67 9.23
C GLU A 39 -5.89 -24.03 10.72
N TRP A 40 -6.76 -24.93 11.15
CA TRP A 40 -6.83 -25.46 12.51
C TRP A 40 -6.85 -26.98 12.46
N SER A 41 -6.03 -27.60 13.30
CA SER A 41 -6.06 -29.04 13.53
C SER A 41 -7.15 -29.32 14.56
N ILE A 42 -8.18 -30.08 14.17
CA ILE A 42 -9.30 -30.46 15.05
C ILE A 42 -9.21 -31.92 15.44
N THR A 43 -9.54 -32.22 16.70
CA THR A 43 -9.89 -33.54 17.20
C THR A 43 -11.33 -33.49 17.71
N ALA A 44 -12.27 -34.12 17.00
CA ALA A 44 -13.66 -34.25 17.40
C ALA A 44 -13.88 -35.68 17.90
N HIS A 45 -14.08 -35.83 19.21
CA HIS A 45 -14.04 -37.12 19.90
C HIS A 45 -12.74 -37.89 19.61
N SER A 46 -12.80 -38.97 18.85
CA SER A 46 -11.66 -39.80 18.44
C SER A 46 -11.18 -39.52 17.00
N SER A 47 -11.91 -38.69 16.26
CA SER A 47 -11.61 -38.39 14.86
C SER A 47 -10.77 -37.12 14.74
N ARG A 48 -9.71 -37.18 13.94
CA ARG A 48 -8.80 -36.06 13.68
C ARG A 48 -9.02 -35.53 12.28
N GLY A 49 -8.89 -34.22 12.12
CA GLY A 49 -9.08 -33.55 10.85
C GLY A 49 -8.58 -32.12 10.86
N SER A 50 -9.02 -31.34 9.87
CA SER A 50 -8.74 -29.91 9.78
C SER A 50 -10.01 -29.08 9.67
N ILE A 51 -9.94 -27.85 10.16
CA ILE A 51 -10.87 -26.77 9.84
C ILE A 51 -10.06 -25.71 9.10
N ASN A 52 -10.58 -25.22 7.98
CA ASN A 52 -10.02 -24.06 7.30
C ASN A 52 -11.04 -22.92 7.31
N ILE A 53 -10.78 -21.89 8.12
CA ILE A 53 -11.63 -20.70 8.22
C ILE A 53 -11.16 -19.70 7.17
N THR A 54 -11.93 -19.56 6.11
CA THR A 54 -11.55 -18.76 4.94
C THR A 54 -12.15 -17.35 4.97
N THR A 55 -13.17 -17.13 5.78
CA THR A 55 -13.92 -15.87 5.85
C THR A 55 -14.30 -15.55 7.28
N GLN A 56 -14.06 -14.31 7.71
CA GLN A 56 -14.49 -13.78 9.00
C GLN A 56 -14.88 -12.30 8.83
N SER A 57 -16.06 -11.94 9.34
CA SER A 57 -16.55 -10.57 9.41
C SER A 57 -16.99 -10.27 10.84
N GLY A 58 -16.15 -9.53 11.57
CA GLY A 58 -16.36 -9.28 12.98
C GLY A 58 -16.44 -10.58 13.80
N SER A 59 -17.57 -10.78 14.49
CA SER A 59 -17.86 -11.96 15.30
C SER A 59 -18.29 -13.19 14.50
N GLU A 60 -18.55 -13.07 13.19
CA GLU A 60 -19.07 -14.17 12.37
C GLU A 60 -17.97 -14.75 11.47
N PHE A 61 -17.96 -16.07 11.28
CA PHE A 61 -16.99 -16.75 10.43
C PHE A 61 -17.57 -17.97 9.72
N SER A 62 -16.93 -18.36 8.62
CA SER A 62 -17.28 -19.52 7.81
C SER A 62 -16.05 -20.11 7.13
N GLY A 63 -16.20 -21.32 6.60
CA GLY A 63 -15.09 -22.03 5.97
C GLY A 63 -15.43 -23.47 5.66
N THR A 64 -14.45 -24.35 5.82
CA THR A 64 -14.60 -25.79 5.57
C THR A 64 -14.09 -26.64 6.74
N VAL A 65 -14.65 -27.84 6.89
CA VAL A 65 -14.23 -28.85 7.85
C VAL A 65 -13.99 -30.18 7.14
N SER A 66 -12.87 -30.83 7.44
CA SER A 66 -12.47 -32.13 6.90
C SER A 66 -12.07 -33.05 8.05
N ILE A 67 -13.07 -33.67 8.70
CA ILE A 67 -12.86 -34.65 9.80
C ILE A 67 -13.04 -36.09 9.30
N ASP A 68 -13.89 -36.31 8.30
CA ASP A 68 -14.10 -37.62 7.70
C ASP A 68 -13.18 -37.78 6.47
N ALA A 69 -12.48 -38.91 6.41
CA ALA A 69 -11.48 -39.16 5.37
C ALA A 69 -12.11 -39.04 3.95
N GLY A 70 -11.57 -38.12 3.15
CA GLY A 70 -12.00 -37.89 1.77
C GLY A 70 -13.16 -36.92 1.57
N ASN A 71 -13.73 -36.35 2.65
CA ASN A 71 -14.81 -35.36 2.57
C ASN A 71 -14.39 -34.00 3.11
N THR A 72 -14.77 -32.94 2.39
CA THR A 72 -14.61 -31.53 2.80
C THR A 72 -15.98 -30.89 2.78
N GLU A 73 -16.39 -30.36 3.93
CA GLU A 73 -17.77 -29.95 4.17
C GLU A 73 -17.83 -28.52 4.66
N LYS A 74 -19.00 -27.89 4.55
CA LYS A 74 -19.14 -26.47 4.89
C LYS A 74 -19.17 -26.27 6.41
N LEU A 75 -18.39 -25.29 6.87
CA LEU A 75 -18.52 -24.68 8.19
C LEU A 75 -19.41 -23.44 8.03
N ILE A 76 -20.58 -23.48 8.67
CA ILE A 76 -21.57 -22.40 8.62
C ILE A 76 -21.96 -21.96 10.03
N ASN A 77 -22.62 -20.81 10.15
CA ASN A 77 -23.09 -20.24 11.42
C ASN A 77 -21.96 -20.08 12.48
N GLY A 78 -20.72 -19.86 12.04
CA GLY A 78 -19.60 -19.60 12.93
C GLY A 78 -19.78 -18.28 13.65
N ARG A 79 -19.71 -18.27 14.99
CA ARG A 79 -19.89 -17.06 15.80
C ARG A 79 -18.99 -17.03 17.02
N ILE A 80 -18.49 -15.83 17.35
CA ILE A 80 -17.71 -15.52 18.55
C ILE A 80 -18.47 -14.52 19.39
N SER A 81 -18.76 -14.88 20.64
CA SER A 81 -19.39 -14.00 21.62
C SER A 81 -18.58 -14.06 22.92
N GLY A 82 -17.77 -13.02 23.17
CA GLY A 82 -16.77 -13.06 24.23
C GLY A 82 -15.73 -14.15 23.94
N ASN A 83 -15.54 -15.09 24.87
CA ASN A 83 -14.68 -16.26 24.65
C ASN A 83 -15.44 -17.48 24.11
N THR A 84 -16.76 -17.38 23.90
CA THR A 84 -17.57 -18.51 23.43
C THR A 84 -17.53 -18.57 21.91
N VAL A 85 -17.24 -19.75 21.37
CA VAL A 85 -17.26 -20.04 19.94
C VAL A 85 -18.33 -21.08 19.63
N THR A 86 -19.11 -20.83 18.59
CA THR A 86 -20.09 -21.79 18.05
C THR A 86 -19.94 -21.91 16.55
N PHE A 87 -20.16 -23.09 15.98
CA PHE A 87 -20.30 -23.27 14.53
C PHE A 87 -21.06 -24.56 14.22
N THR A 88 -21.59 -24.66 13.00
CA THR A 88 -22.28 -25.85 12.50
C THR A 88 -21.48 -26.48 11.36
N ARG A 89 -21.25 -27.78 11.46
CA ARG A 89 -20.82 -28.63 10.35
C ARG A 89 -22.04 -29.38 9.83
N ALA A 90 -22.27 -29.34 8.52
CA ALA A 90 -23.38 -30.08 7.93
C ALA A 90 -23.00 -30.66 6.56
N TRP A 91 -23.51 -31.86 6.26
CA TRP A 91 -23.44 -32.42 4.92
C TRP A 91 -24.46 -31.78 4.01
N ASP A 92 -24.11 -31.60 2.73
CA ASP A 92 -25.05 -31.08 1.72
C ASP A 92 -26.26 -32.02 1.54
N SER A 93 -26.14 -33.31 1.90
CA SER A 93 -27.25 -34.28 1.91
C SER A 93 -28.24 -34.08 3.07
N GLY A 94 -27.93 -33.22 4.05
CA GLY A 94 -28.76 -32.96 5.23
C GLY A 94 -28.82 -34.10 6.27
N SER A 95 -28.20 -35.24 5.99
CA SER A 95 -28.23 -36.42 6.88
C SER A 95 -27.33 -36.27 8.12
N LEU A 96 -26.39 -35.33 8.09
CA LEU A 96 -25.51 -35.00 9.20
C LEU A 96 -25.56 -33.49 9.47
N ARG A 97 -25.86 -33.15 10.72
CA ARG A 97 -25.65 -31.82 11.31
C ARG A 97 -24.97 -31.98 12.66
N GLN A 98 -23.83 -31.33 12.82
CA GLN A 98 -23.11 -31.26 14.08
C GLN A 98 -22.99 -29.80 14.50
N ASP A 99 -23.52 -29.48 15.68
CA ASP A 99 -23.49 -28.13 16.25
C ASP A 99 -22.45 -28.11 17.37
N TYR A 100 -21.37 -27.35 17.15
CA TYR A 100 -20.21 -27.22 18.03
C TYR A 100 -20.36 -25.99 18.90
N THR A 101 -20.08 -26.14 20.19
CA THR A 101 -19.97 -25.05 21.16
C THR A 101 -18.70 -25.23 21.97
N GLY A 102 -17.93 -24.17 22.17
CA GLY A 102 -16.71 -24.25 22.95
C GLY A 102 -16.20 -22.91 23.44
N THR A 103 -15.05 -22.96 24.09
CA THR A 103 -14.31 -21.80 24.58
C THR A 103 -13.08 -21.61 23.71
N LEU A 104 -12.91 -20.38 23.21
CA LEU A 104 -11.74 -19.89 22.52
C LEU A 104 -10.75 -19.30 23.53
N THR A 105 -9.52 -19.80 23.50
CA THR A 105 -8.40 -19.30 24.31
C THR A 105 -7.31 -18.77 23.38
N VAL A 106 -6.95 -17.50 23.56
CA VAL A 106 -5.91 -16.79 22.81
C VAL A 106 -4.76 -16.45 23.75
N SER A 107 -3.55 -16.91 23.43
CA SER A 107 -2.32 -16.64 24.18
C SER A 107 -1.19 -16.25 23.23
N GLY A 108 -0.88 -14.95 23.15
CA GLY A 108 0.06 -14.40 22.17
C GLY A 108 -0.37 -14.72 20.74
N SER A 109 0.51 -15.36 19.97
CA SER A 109 0.23 -15.84 18.61
C SER A 109 -0.32 -17.28 18.58
N SER A 110 -0.85 -17.83 19.67
CA SER A 110 -1.42 -19.19 19.68
C SER A 110 -2.89 -19.15 20.08
N ALA A 111 -3.74 -19.83 19.33
CA ALA A 111 -5.14 -20.03 19.71
C ALA A 111 -5.52 -21.50 19.75
N SER A 112 -6.38 -21.79 20.71
CA SER A 112 -7.03 -23.09 20.85
C SER A 112 -8.52 -22.90 21.12
N MET A 113 -9.31 -23.84 20.63
CA MET A 113 -10.71 -23.98 20.96
C MET A 113 -10.92 -25.34 21.62
N SER A 114 -11.82 -25.42 22.58
CA SER A 114 -12.26 -26.71 23.12
C SER A 114 -13.67 -26.63 23.65
N GLY A 115 -14.42 -27.73 23.59
CA GLY A 115 -15.80 -27.75 24.06
C GLY A 115 -16.50 -29.05 23.74
N THR A 116 -17.80 -28.96 23.48
CA THR A 116 -18.63 -30.10 23.09
C THR A 116 -19.40 -29.83 21.81
N PHE A 117 -19.78 -30.90 21.10
CA PHE A 117 -20.71 -30.83 20.00
C PHE A 117 -21.84 -31.85 20.16
N SER A 118 -23.00 -31.54 19.59
CA SER A 118 -24.11 -32.48 19.45
C SER A 118 -24.18 -32.98 18.00
N GLN A 119 -24.71 -34.18 17.80
CA GLN A 119 -24.96 -34.74 16.47
C GLN A 119 -26.45 -34.93 16.28
N ASN A 120 -27.02 -34.27 15.26
CA ASN A 120 -28.43 -34.28 14.94
C ASN A 120 -29.33 -33.98 16.16
N GLY A 121 -28.90 -33.05 17.02
CA GLY A 121 -29.61 -32.63 18.22
C GLY A 121 -29.49 -33.57 19.44
N ALA A 122 -28.67 -34.63 19.35
CA ALA A 122 -28.44 -35.58 20.44
C ALA A 122 -26.95 -35.78 20.77
N GLY A 123 -26.69 -36.16 22.03
CA GLY A 123 -25.33 -36.42 22.53
C GLY A 123 -24.52 -35.15 22.81
N SER A 124 -23.45 -35.30 23.59
CA SER A 124 -22.48 -34.25 23.88
C SER A 124 -21.10 -34.89 23.85
N TYR A 125 -20.34 -34.59 22.80
CA TYR A 125 -19.03 -35.18 22.55
C TYR A 125 -17.96 -34.12 22.62
N THR A 126 -16.83 -34.42 23.25
CA THR A 126 -15.74 -33.46 23.39
C THR A 126 -15.07 -33.19 22.05
N TRP A 127 -14.59 -31.97 21.88
CA TRP A 127 -13.72 -31.60 20.77
C TRP A 127 -12.68 -30.59 21.21
N SER A 128 -11.57 -30.55 20.49
CA SER A 128 -10.56 -29.51 20.61
C SER A 128 -10.01 -29.16 19.23
N ALA A 129 -9.59 -27.91 19.05
CA ALA A 129 -8.87 -27.47 17.87
C ALA A 129 -7.74 -26.53 18.24
N THR A 130 -6.63 -26.62 17.51
CA THR A 130 -5.45 -25.76 17.67
C THR A 130 -5.04 -25.21 16.31
N LYS A 131 -4.79 -23.91 16.21
CA LYS A 131 -4.34 -23.29 14.96
C LYS A 131 -2.99 -23.89 14.55
N THR A 132 -2.88 -24.43 13.33
CA THR A 132 -1.70 -25.21 12.89
C THR A 132 -0.50 -24.33 12.58
N THR A 133 -0.76 -23.08 12.22
CA THR A 133 0.19 -21.97 12.25
C THR A 133 -0.12 -21.09 13.45
N PRO A 134 0.87 -20.46 14.10
CA PRO A 134 0.60 -19.44 15.10
C PRO A 134 -0.40 -18.44 14.49
N MET A 135 -1.46 -18.08 15.22
CA MET A 135 -2.31 -16.95 14.88
C MET A 135 -1.43 -15.84 14.32
N SER A 136 -1.71 -15.49 13.06
CA SER A 136 -1.64 -14.10 12.65
C SER A 136 -2.15 -13.27 13.83
N SER A 137 -1.27 -12.44 14.39
CA SER A 137 -1.67 -11.36 15.29
C SER A 137 -2.96 -10.75 14.73
N PRO A 138 -3.94 -10.33 15.57
CA PRO A 138 -5.12 -9.63 15.08
C PRO A 138 -4.67 -8.62 14.04
N ALA A 139 -5.36 -8.57 12.90
CA ALA A 139 -5.18 -7.47 11.96
C ALA A 139 -5.27 -6.19 12.77
N THR A 140 -4.12 -5.59 13.05
CA THR A 140 -3.98 -4.18 13.36
C THR A 140 -4.84 -3.49 12.30
N PRO A 141 -5.76 -2.60 12.67
CA PRO A 141 -6.67 -1.99 11.71
C PRO A 141 -5.89 -1.58 10.48
N GLU A 142 -6.37 -1.98 9.29
CA GLU A 142 -5.86 -1.44 8.04
C GLU A 142 -5.76 0.09 8.24
N PRO A 143 -4.57 0.69 8.03
CA PRO A 143 -4.42 2.11 8.26
C PRO A 143 -5.41 2.79 7.32
N THR A 144 -6.41 3.46 7.90
CA THR A 144 -7.21 4.44 7.16
C THR A 144 -6.26 5.23 6.28
N PRO A 145 -6.52 5.37 4.97
CA PRO A 145 -5.59 6.04 4.09
C PRO A 145 -5.29 7.45 4.62
N GLY A 146 -4.08 7.60 5.16
CA GLY A 146 -3.67 8.78 5.91
C GLY A 146 -3.53 8.55 7.42
N THR A 147 -2.66 7.64 7.86
CA THR A 147 -1.69 7.80 8.96
C THR A 147 -0.98 6.45 9.18
N ALA A 148 0.36 6.45 9.21
CA ALA A 148 1.17 5.26 9.51
C ALA A 148 0.78 4.62 10.86
N PRO A 149 0.82 3.28 11.02
CA PRO A 149 0.40 2.63 12.26
C PRO A 149 1.28 3.08 13.42
N GLY A 150 0.74 3.94 14.29
CA GLY A 150 1.47 4.51 15.42
C GLY A 150 1.68 3.48 16.53
N GLY A 151 2.79 2.77 16.50
CA GLY A 151 3.25 1.92 17.61
C GLY A 151 4.66 1.37 17.43
N LEU A 152 5.29 1.02 18.54
CA LEU A 152 6.56 0.30 18.59
C LEU A 152 6.30 -1.21 18.57
N ILE A 153 6.79 -1.91 17.55
CA ILE A 153 6.63 -3.37 17.39
C ILE A 153 8.00 -4.02 17.60
N PRO A 154 8.23 -4.75 18.69
CA PRO A 154 9.48 -5.50 18.89
C PRO A 154 9.72 -6.51 17.77
N ILE A 155 10.96 -6.60 17.30
CA ILE A 155 11.35 -7.55 16.25
C ILE A 155 12.45 -8.51 16.73
N SER A 156 12.35 -9.75 16.31
CA SER A 156 13.35 -10.81 16.56
C SER A 156 14.04 -11.22 15.26
N GLY A 157 15.32 -11.59 15.32
CA GLY A 157 16.07 -12.05 14.15
C GLY A 157 16.66 -10.94 13.27
N ALA A 158 16.64 -9.69 13.76
CA ALA A 158 17.42 -8.61 13.16
C ALA A 158 18.91 -8.81 13.46
N VAL A 159 19.77 -8.48 12.49
CA VAL A 159 21.23 -8.54 12.64
C VAL A 159 21.85 -7.24 12.16
N LEU A 160 22.88 -6.75 12.84
CA LEU A 160 23.81 -5.79 12.24
C LEU A 160 24.69 -6.54 11.24
N ASN A 161 24.78 -6.02 10.02
CA ASN A 161 25.40 -6.71 8.90
C ASN A 161 26.69 -6.00 8.45
N ASP A 162 27.83 -6.48 8.96
CA ASP A 162 29.16 -5.98 8.61
C ASP A 162 29.76 -6.66 7.36
N GLN A 163 28.95 -7.38 6.60
CA GLN A 163 29.35 -7.97 5.32
C GLN A 163 29.10 -7.04 4.14
N LEU A 164 28.24 -6.03 4.31
CA LEU A 164 27.79 -5.20 3.21
C LEU A 164 28.81 -4.11 2.86
N SER A 165 28.97 -3.87 1.57
CA SER A 165 29.73 -2.74 1.03
C SER A 165 28.79 -1.73 0.39
N PHE A 166 29.24 -0.48 0.27
CA PHE A 166 28.43 0.60 -0.29
C PHE A 166 29.23 1.37 -1.34
N LYS A 167 28.59 1.66 -2.46
CA LYS A 167 29.11 2.59 -3.47
C LYS A 167 28.12 3.73 -3.66
N LEU A 168 28.64 4.94 -3.75
CA LEU A 168 27.89 6.13 -4.11
C LEU A 168 28.50 6.72 -5.37
N ASP A 169 27.73 6.77 -6.45
CA ASP A 169 28.18 7.19 -7.79
C ASP A 169 29.45 6.42 -8.21
N GLY A 170 29.42 5.09 -8.01
CA GLY A 170 30.53 4.18 -8.33
C GLY A 170 31.72 4.21 -7.37
N LYS A 171 31.81 5.20 -6.46
CA LYS A 171 32.89 5.31 -5.49
C LYS A 171 32.55 4.59 -4.20
N SER A 172 33.50 3.82 -3.66
CA SER A 172 33.33 3.16 -2.36
C SER A 172 33.13 4.20 -1.25
N VAL A 173 32.09 3.99 -0.44
CA VAL A 173 31.76 4.84 0.70
C VAL A 173 31.51 4.02 1.95
N VAL A 174 31.64 4.66 3.11
CA VAL A 174 31.37 4.07 4.42
C VAL A 174 30.31 4.92 5.10
N PRO A 175 29.11 4.39 5.38
CA PRO A 175 28.12 5.07 6.21
C PRO A 175 28.70 5.30 7.61
N VAL A 176 28.60 6.53 8.13
CA VAL A 176 29.17 6.91 9.42
C VAL A 176 28.17 7.62 10.32
N GLY A 177 28.38 7.50 11.63
CA GLY A 177 27.66 8.25 12.66
C GLY A 177 28.18 9.67 12.83
N ASP A 178 27.58 10.40 13.78
CA ASP A 178 27.93 11.79 14.09
C ASP A 178 29.38 11.94 14.60
N ASP A 179 29.95 10.86 15.14
CA ASP A 179 31.33 10.75 15.63
C ASP A 179 32.34 10.27 14.56
N GLY A 180 31.89 10.05 13.32
CA GLY A 180 32.72 9.52 12.24
C GLY A 180 33.01 8.03 12.33
N THR A 181 32.40 7.30 13.28
CA THR A 181 32.53 5.84 13.36
C THR A 181 31.65 5.17 12.30
N PRO A 182 32.12 4.08 11.66
CA PRO A 182 31.30 3.32 10.74
C PRO A 182 30.06 2.76 11.45
N VAL A 183 28.90 2.99 10.85
CA VAL A 183 27.63 2.44 11.35
C VAL A 183 27.17 1.31 10.44
N LEU A 184 26.76 0.21 11.07
CA LEU A 184 26.37 -0.98 10.34
C LEU A 184 24.90 -0.92 9.92
N PRO A 185 24.55 -1.41 8.72
CA PRO A 185 23.16 -1.64 8.33
C PRO A 185 22.53 -2.74 9.20
N ILE A 186 21.20 -2.72 9.30
CA ILE A 186 20.41 -3.83 9.85
C ILE A 186 19.87 -4.67 8.70
N SER A 187 20.10 -5.98 8.72
CA SER A 187 19.36 -6.93 7.88
C SER A 187 18.23 -7.54 8.68
N TYR A 188 17.00 -7.40 8.20
CA TYR A 188 15.80 -7.94 8.82
C TYR A 188 14.78 -8.34 7.76
N SER A 189 14.27 -9.57 7.84
CA SER A 189 13.25 -10.11 6.92
C SER A 189 13.60 -9.91 5.43
N GLY A 190 14.85 -10.18 5.05
CA GLY A 190 15.35 -10.01 3.67
C GLY A 190 15.54 -8.56 3.22
N THR A 191 15.31 -7.57 4.10
CA THR A 191 15.47 -6.15 3.80
C THR A 191 16.73 -5.57 4.46
N THR A 192 17.44 -4.71 3.73
CA THR A 192 18.57 -3.94 4.26
C THR A 192 18.09 -2.56 4.69
N TYR A 193 18.26 -2.28 5.98
CA TYR A 193 17.93 -1.01 6.62
C TYR A 193 19.22 -0.25 6.92
N LEU A 194 19.25 1.05 6.64
CA LEU A 194 20.40 1.92 6.84
C LEU A 194 20.06 3.07 7.78
N PRO A 195 21.00 3.52 8.63
CA PRO A 195 20.82 4.71 9.44
C PRO A 195 20.53 5.94 8.57
N VAL A 196 19.43 6.63 8.85
CA VAL A 196 18.99 7.77 8.03
C VAL A 196 20.01 8.91 8.04
N ARG A 197 20.65 9.17 9.20
CA ARG A 197 21.70 10.19 9.34
C ARG A 197 22.95 9.87 8.51
N ALA A 198 23.38 8.62 8.52
CA ALA A 198 24.56 8.20 7.76
C ALA A 198 24.36 8.38 6.26
N VAL A 199 23.18 8.03 5.76
CA VAL A 199 22.81 8.27 4.35
C VAL A 199 22.74 9.77 4.06
N GLY A 200 22.21 10.56 4.99
CA GLY A 200 22.25 12.02 4.90
C GLY A 200 23.66 12.57 4.72
N TYR A 201 24.63 12.12 5.52
CA TYR A 201 26.03 12.54 5.38
C TYR A 201 26.64 12.12 4.05
N LEU A 202 26.38 10.91 3.59
CA LEU A 202 26.85 10.44 2.28
C LEU A 202 26.32 11.33 1.14
N LEU A 203 25.07 11.79 1.25
CA LEU A 203 24.39 12.54 0.20
C LEU A 203 24.52 14.07 0.35
N GLY A 204 25.07 14.57 1.45
CA GLY A 204 25.10 16.01 1.74
C GLY A 204 23.73 16.57 2.10
N LEU A 205 22.86 15.76 2.71
CA LEU A 205 21.53 16.16 3.19
C LEU A 205 21.57 16.58 4.65
N GLY A 206 20.67 17.47 5.03
CA GLY A 206 20.46 17.82 6.44
C GLY A 206 19.49 16.84 7.06
N ILE A 207 19.90 16.20 8.16
CA ILE A 207 19.04 15.28 8.92
C ILE A 207 18.92 15.81 10.34
N ASP A 208 17.70 16.19 10.72
CA ASP A 208 17.37 16.69 12.05
C ASP A 208 16.21 15.90 12.66
N TRP A 209 15.98 16.10 13.96
CA TRP A 209 14.98 15.40 14.75
C TRP A 209 14.09 16.39 15.51
N ASP A 210 12.79 16.34 15.22
CA ASP A 210 11.78 16.99 16.05
C ASP A 210 11.20 15.96 17.03
N GLY A 211 11.67 16.03 18.28
CA GLY A 211 11.24 15.14 19.35
C GLY A 211 9.80 15.35 19.82
N ALA A 212 9.23 16.55 19.66
CA ALA A 212 7.85 16.83 20.08
C ALA A 212 6.85 16.12 19.15
N THR A 213 7.15 16.08 17.85
CA THR A 213 6.29 15.45 16.85
C THR A 213 6.74 14.06 16.41
N LYS A 214 7.86 13.56 16.96
CA LYS A 214 8.54 12.32 16.56
C LYS A 214 8.87 12.29 15.07
N THR A 215 9.34 13.43 14.54
CA THR A 215 9.54 13.62 13.09
C THR A 215 11.02 13.67 12.73
N VAL A 216 11.43 12.82 11.78
CA VAL A 216 12.70 12.95 11.08
C VAL A 216 12.57 14.02 9.99
N LEU A 217 13.38 15.06 10.08
CA LEU A 217 13.42 16.16 9.14
C LEU A 217 14.58 15.95 8.17
N ILE A 218 14.28 15.90 6.87
CA ILE A 218 15.25 15.73 5.79
C ILE A 218 15.24 17.00 4.94
N THR A 219 16.39 17.61 4.73
CA THR A 219 16.56 18.78 3.85
C THR A 219 17.54 18.49 2.73
N SER A 220 17.20 18.91 1.52
CA SER A 220 17.99 18.72 0.29
C SER A 220 19.35 19.41 0.31
N THR A 221 19.56 20.36 1.22
CA THR A 221 20.82 21.04 1.44
C THR A 221 21.15 21.08 2.93
N THR A 222 22.44 21.02 3.25
CA THR A 222 22.95 21.22 4.60
C THR A 222 24.19 22.11 4.58
N THR A 223 24.36 22.90 5.64
CA THR A 223 25.63 23.58 5.94
C THR A 223 26.50 22.78 6.90
N LYS A 224 25.98 21.66 7.44
CA LYS A 224 26.72 20.76 8.33
C LYS A 224 27.66 19.88 7.51
N THR A 225 28.96 20.00 7.75
CA THR A 225 29.97 19.15 7.11
C THR A 225 29.77 17.68 7.51
N ALA A 226 29.82 16.78 6.54
CA ALA A 226 29.78 15.35 6.79
C ALA A 226 31.01 14.91 7.63
N PRO A 227 30.83 14.08 8.66
CA PRO A 227 31.95 13.51 9.40
C PRO A 227 32.88 12.72 8.47
N ALA A 228 34.19 12.86 8.67
CA ALA A 228 35.16 12.02 7.97
C ALA A 228 35.08 10.59 8.52
N ALA A 229 35.06 9.61 7.63
CA ALA A 229 35.05 8.21 8.05
C ALA A 229 36.36 7.84 8.74
N SER A 230 36.26 7.36 9.97
CA SER A 230 37.37 6.70 10.64
C SER A 230 37.61 5.33 9.99
N ALA A 231 38.88 4.97 9.83
CA ALA A 231 39.24 3.66 9.31
C ALA A 231 38.92 2.59 10.37
N ALA A 232 38.00 1.68 10.04
CA ALA A 232 37.76 0.46 10.81
C ALA A 232 37.82 -0.74 9.86
N ALA A 233 38.52 -1.80 10.29
CA ALA A 233 38.53 -3.06 9.56
C ALA A 233 37.14 -3.72 9.66
N LYS A 234 36.61 -4.21 8.53
CA LYS A 234 35.38 -5.01 8.55
C LYS A 234 35.63 -6.33 9.26
N THR A 235 34.72 -6.69 10.15
CA THR A 235 34.67 -8.00 10.81
C THR A 235 34.07 -9.07 9.89
N GLY A 236 33.26 -8.68 8.91
CA GLY A 236 32.60 -9.60 7.97
C GLY A 236 31.54 -10.50 8.62
N LYS A 237 31.02 -10.11 9.79
CA LYS A 237 30.06 -10.90 10.57
C LYS A 237 28.64 -10.36 10.47
N LEU A 238 27.69 -11.26 10.68
CA LEU A 238 26.32 -10.92 11.06
C LEU A 238 26.25 -10.95 12.59
N ILE A 239 25.84 -9.85 13.20
CA ILE A 239 25.81 -9.68 14.65
C ILE A 239 24.34 -9.63 15.07
N PRO A 240 23.81 -10.69 15.71
CA PRO A 240 22.44 -10.67 16.24
C PRO A 240 22.24 -9.53 17.22
N ILE A 241 21.10 -8.84 17.09
CA ILE A 241 20.73 -7.74 17.97
C ILE A 241 19.39 -8.00 18.64
N SER A 242 19.27 -7.53 19.88
CA SER A 242 18.04 -7.55 20.68
C SER A 242 17.57 -6.12 20.95
N GLY A 243 16.26 -5.91 21.07
CA GLY A 243 15.69 -4.59 21.40
C GLY A 243 15.51 -3.65 20.21
N ALA A 244 15.66 -4.15 18.98
CA ALA A 244 15.19 -3.43 17.81
C ALA A 244 13.66 -3.46 17.73
N VAL A 245 13.06 -2.36 17.28
CA VAL A 245 11.61 -2.25 17.10
C VAL A 245 11.30 -1.66 15.72
N LEU A 246 10.27 -2.16 15.04
CA LEU A 246 9.64 -1.40 13.94
C LEU A 246 8.85 -0.26 14.58
N ASN A 247 9.15 0.97 14.17
CA ASN A 247 8.64 2.17 14.82
C ASN A 247 7.73 2.95 13.86
N GLY A 248 6.44 2.64 13.89
CA GLY A 248 5.45 3.35 13.08
C GLY A 248 4.97 4.67 13.68
N GLU A 249 5.49 5.05 14.86
CA GLU A 249 5.24 6.38 15.44
C GLU A 249 6.08 7.48 14.76
N LEU A 250 7.13 7.10 14.02
CA LEU A 250 8.00 8.04 13.34
C LEU A 250 7.31 8.65 12.12
N LYS A 251 7.44 9.98 12.02
CA LYS A 251 7.01 10.76 10.86
C LYS A 251 8.24 11.23 10.09
N PHE A 252 8.06 11.53 8.81
CA PHE A 252 9.12 12.05 7.96
C PHE A 252 8.66 13.33 7.27
N LYS A 253 9.57 14.29 7.12
CA LYS A 253 9.40 15.43 6.23
C LYS A 253 10.60 15.55 5.31
N LEU A 254 10.35 15.80 4.03
CA LEU A 254 11.34 16.16 3.04
C LEU A 254 11.10 17.62 2.61
N ASP A 255 12.08 18.48 2.82
CA ASP A 255 12.01 19.92 2.53
C ASP A 255 10.73 20.58 3.10
N GLY A 256 10.42 20.24 4.35
CA GLY A 256 9.26 20.75 5.09
C GLY A 256 7.92 20.09 4.73
N LYS A 257 7.85 19.29 3.66
CA LYS A 257 6.63 18.58 3.25
C LYS A 257 6.55 17.21 3.92
N ALA A 258 5.36 16.81 4.35
CA ALA A 258 5.14 15.46 4.88
C ALA A 258 5.52 14.41 3.83
N ALA A 259 6.26 13.39 4.25
CA ALA A 259 6.70 12.30 3.40
C ALA A 259 6.45 10.96 4.08
N VAL A 260 6.16 9.94 3.29
CA VAL A 260 5.94 8.57 3.77
C VAL A 260 6.94 7.67 3.06
N PRO A 261 7.89 7.05 3.79
CA PRO A 261 8.74 6.03 3.21
C PRO A 261 7.91 4.87 2.71
N VAL A 262 8.14 4.47 1.46
CA VAL A 262 7.43 3.37 0.82
C VAL A 262 8.40 2.31 0.34
N GLY A 263 7.97 1.06 0.34
CA GLY A 263 8.70 -0.04 -0.29
C GLY A 263 8.49 -0.06 -1.80
N ASP A 264 9.07 -1.06 -2.47
CA ASP A 264 9.00 -1.22 -3.92
C ASP A 264 7.55 -1.24 -4.42
N ASN A 265 6.65 -1.83 -3.64
CA ASN A 265 5.21 -1.91 -3.89
C ASN A 265 4.40 -0.67 -3.53
N GLY A 266 5.07 0.42 -3.16
CA GLY A 266 4.42 1.64 -2.72
C GLY A 266 3.75 1.54 -1.36
N THR A 267 3.79 0.39 -0.69
CA THR A 267 3.22 0.29 0.65
C THR A 267 4.13 1.03 1.63
N PRO A 268 3.56 1.80 2.58
CA PRO A 268 4.35 2.40 3.63
C PRO A 268 5.18 1.34 4.35
N VAL A 269 6.48 1.60 4.49
CA VAL A 269 7.38 0.72 5.23
C VAL A 269 7.73 1.36 6.56
N LEU A 270 7.79 0.53 7.59
CA LEU A 270 8.14 0.99 8.92
C LEU A 270 9.67 1.11 9.06
N PRO A 271 10.18 2.21 9.62
CA PRO A 271 11.57 2.28 10.04
C PRO A 271 11.83 1.36 11.23
N ILE A 272 13.10 1.03 11.45
CA ILE A 272 13.56 0.37 12.68
C ILE A 272 14.16 1.42 13.61
N SER A 273 13.76 1.42 14.87
CA SER A 273 14.49 2.10 15.94
C SER A 273 15.34 1.10 16.70
N TYR A 274 16.63 1.39 16.81
CA TYR A 274 17.59 0.56 17.54
C TYR A 274 18.69 1.44 18.13
N ASN A 275 18.94 1.31 19.45
CA ASN A 275 19.95 2.08 20.19
C ASN A 275 19.93 3.59 19.88
N GLY A 276 18.74 4.21 19.90
CA GLY A 276 18.58 5.64 19.63
C GLY A 276 18.77 6.06 18.16
N THR A 277 19.00 5.10 17.26
CA THR A 277 19.17 5.35 15.83
C THR A 277 17.92 4.93 15.05
N THR A 278 17.52 5.76 14.09
CA THR A 278 16.46 5.45 13.12
C THR A 278 17.07 4.88 11.85
N TYR A 279 16.62 3.68 11.48
CA TYR A 279 17.01 2.97 10.29
C TYR A 279 15.83 2.87 9.33
N LEU A 280 16.08 3.08 8.04
CA LEU A 280 15.05 3.00 7.01
C LEU A 280 15.48 2.02 5.91
N PRO A 281 14.55 1.25 5.29
CA PRO A 281 14.89 0.41 4.16
C PRO A 281 15.62 1.22 3.08
N VAL A 282 16.71 0.69 2.55
CA VAL A 282 17.56 1.43 1.61
C VAL A 282 16.81 1.84 0.34
N ARG A 283 15.92 0.97 -0.17
CA ARG A 283 15.07 1.29 -1.31
C ARG A 283 14.03 2.35 -0.99
N ALA A 284 13.49 2.37 0.23
CA ALA A 284 12.56 3.42 0.65
C ALA A 284 13.23 4.80 0.72
N MET A 285 14.49 4.86 1.15
CA MET A 285 15.30 6.09 1.01
C MET A 285 15.54 6.44 -0.44
N GLY A 286 15.78 5.44 -1.30
CA GLY A 286 15.89 5.63 -2.75
C GLY A 286 14.68 6.32 -3.35
N TYR A 287 13.48 5.77 -3.11
CA TYR A 287 12.22 6.38 -3.57
C TYR A 287 11.97 7.76 -2.97
N LEU A 288 12.25 7.92 -1.68
CA LEU A 288 12.06 9.18 -0.97
C LEU A 288 12.95 10.30 -1.52
N LEU A 289 14.19 9.97 -1.90
CA LEU A 289 15.23 10.93 -2.30
C LEU A 289 15.49 10.96 -3.81
N GLY A 290 14.78 10.15 -4.59
CA GLY A 290 14.96 10.04 -6.04
C GLY A 290 16.29 9.39 -6.47
N LEU A 291 16.88 8.54 -5.62
CA LEU A 291 18.16 7.87 -5.87
C LEU A 291 17.94 6.53 -6.58
N GLY A 292 18.89 6.13 -7.42
CA GLY A 292 18.97 4.75 -7.91
C GLY A 292 19.56 3.84 -6.83
N ILE A 293 18.90 2.71 -6.56
CA ILE A 293 19.35 1.69 -5.60
C ILE A 293 19.44 0.34 -6.30
N ASP A 294 20.65 -0.18 -6.44
CA ASP A 294 20.92 -1.49 -7.05
C ASP A 294 21.77 -2.37 -6.11
N TRP A 295 21.88 -3.66 -6.44
CA TRP A 295 22.56 -4.68 -5.65
C TRP A 295 23.52 -5.51 -6.50
N ASP A 296 24.80 -5.46 -6.17
CA ASP A 296 25.81 -6.41 -6.67
C ASP A 296 25.94 -7.57 -5.68
N GLY A 297 25.35 -8.71 -6.05
CA GLY A 297 25.39 -9.93 -5.24
C GLY A 297 26.75 -10.60 -5.16
N ALA A 298 27.63 -10.42 -6.17
CA ALA A 298 28.95 -11.02 -6.18
C ALA A 298 29.86 -10.36 -5.14
N THR A 299 29.75 -9.03 -4.99
CA THR A 299 30.56 -8.26 -4.04
C THR A 299 29.81 -7.88 -2.76
N LYS A 300 28.55 -8.28 -2.62
CA LYS A 300 27.63 -7.89 -1.53
C LYS A 300 27.57 -6.36 -1.37
N THR A 301 27.45 -5.65 -2.49
CA THR A 301 27.53 -4.19 -2.54
C THR A 301 26.18 -3.58 -2.85
N VAL A 302 25.74 -2.66 -1.98
CA VAL A 302 24.62 -1.75 -2.27
C VAL A 302 25.16 -0.59 -3.11
N LEU A 303 24.58 -0.38 -4.28
CA LEU A 303 24.92 0.66 -5.24
C LEU A 303 23.90 1.79 -5.10
N ILE A 304 24.38 2.99 -4.81
CA ILE A 304 23.56 4.21 -4.66
C ILE A 304 24.03 5.21 -5.72
N THR A 305 23.10 5.81 -6.46
CA THR A 305 23.39 6.84 -7.46
C THR A 305 22.58 8.10 -7.23
N ARG A 306 23.26 9.27 -7.18
CA ARG A 306 22.65 10.60 -6.98
C ARG A 306 22.02 11.14 -8.26
N SER A 307 22.69 10.89 -9.38
CA SER A 307 22.12 11.08 -10.70
C SER A 307 21.42 9.78 -11.07
N GLN A 308 20.17 9.88 -11.48
CA GLN A 308 19.48 8.86 -12.25
C GLN A 308 20.30 8.62 -13.52
N SER A 309 21.37 7.84 -13.45
CA SER A 309 22.25 7.54 -14.58
C SER A 309 22.50 6.05 -14.60
N GLY A 310 22.08 5.45 -15.70
CA GLY A 310 22.09 4.03 -15.98
C GLY A 310 20.99 3.70 -16.99
N PRO A 311 20.99 2.49 -17.57
CA PRO A 311 19.98 2.09 -18.53
C PRO A 311 18.57 2.13 -17.92
N GLY A 312 17.70 3.01 -18.44
CA GLY A 312 16.38 3.22 -17.86
C GLY A 312 15.49 4.20 -18.62
N TRP A 313 14.28 4.37 -18.12
CA TRP A 313 13.27 5.30 -18.64
C TRP A 313 13.39 6.65 -17.95
N TYR A 314 13.61 7.71 -18.70
CA TYR A 314 13.82 9.07 -18.20
C TYR A 314 12.64 9.95 -18.53
N PHE A 315 12.08 10.59 -17.51
CA PHE A 315 11.00 11.55 -17.69
C PHE A 315 11.43 12.71 -18.59
N THR A 316 10.63 13.02 -19.61
CA THR A 316 10.93 14.10 -20.56
C THR A 316 9.94 15.26 -20.45
N LYS A 317 8.64 14.96 -20.40
CA LYS A 317 7.57 15.94 -20.34
C LYS A 317 6.28 15.30 -19.84
N TRP A 318 5.30 16.12 -19.51
CA TRP A 318 3.93 15.67 -19.28
C TRP A 318 2.94 16.43 -20.16
N GLU A 319 1.75 15.85 -20.35
CA GLU A 319 0.64 16.43 -21.11
C GLU A 319 -0.70 16.13 -20.42
N TYR A 320 -1.62 17.10 -20.45
CA TYR A 320 -3.02 16.87 -20.14
C TYR A 320 -3.79 16.55 -21.42
N VAL A 321 -4.54 15.46 -21.41
CA VAL A 321 -5.35 14.99 -22.53
C VAL A 321 -6.83 15.19 -22.20
N VAL A 322 -7.50 15.96 -23.06
CA VAL A 322 -8.93 16.22 -22.98
C VAL A 322 -9.71 15.04 -23.56
N SER A 323 -10.77 14.62 -22.87
CA SER A 323 -11.64 13.55 -23.33
C SER A 323 -12.33 13.93 -24.64
N SER A 324 -12.51 12.95 -25.53
CA SER A 324 -13.40 13.14 -26.69
C SER A 324 -14.84 13.39 -26.28
N ALA A 325 -15.22 13.03 -25.05
CA ALA A 325 -16.54 13.24 -24.46
C ALA A 325 -16.71 14.62 -23.79
N ASP A 326 -15.68 15.48 -23.81
CA ASP A 326 -15.72 16.80 -23.20
C ASP A 326 -16.85 17.69 -23.75
N GLY A 327 -17.46 18.46 -22.85
CA GLY A 327 -18.58 19.34 -23.17
C GLY A 327 -19.94 18.62 -23.19
N THR A 328 -20.88 19.17 -23.94
CA THR A 328 -22.28 18.74 -23.97
C THR A 328 -22.59 17.91 -25.21
N LYS A 329 -23.19 16.73 -25.02
CA LYS A 329 -23.60 15.81 -26.07
C LYS A 329 -25.01 15.30 -25.85
N THR A 330 -25.74 15.03 -26.94
CA THR A 330 -27.07 14.44 -26.89
C THR A 330 -26.98 12.94 -27.16
N GLY A 331 -27.65 12.15 -26.31
CA GLY A 331 -27.79 10.70 -26.47
C GLY A 331 -29.24 10.26 -26.40
N SER A 332 -29.48 8.97 -26.58
CA SER A 332 -30.82 8.38 -26.49
C SER A 332 -30.78 7.08 -25.68
N PHE A 333 -31.77 6.89 -24.82
CA PHE A 333 -32.01 5.63 -24.12
C PHE A 333 -32.63 4.60 -25.07
N ALA A 334 -32.57 3.31 -24.69
CA ALA A 334 -33.11 2.21 -25.50
C ALA A 334 -34.63 2.32 -25.76
N ASN A 335 -35.35 3.04 -24.90
CA ASN A 335 -36.79 3.32 -25.06
C ASN A 335 -37.08 4.52 -25.98
N GLY A 336 -36.05 5.16 -26.56
CA GLY A 336 -36.17 6.33 -27.45
C GLY A 336 -36.14 7.68 -26.74
N ASP A 337 -36.12 7.73 -25.40
CA ASP A 337 -36.01 8.99 -24.67
C ASP A 337 -34.64 9.63 -24.89
N ILE A 338 -34.63 10.95 -25.10
CA ILE A 338 -33.40 11.72 -25.33
C ILE A 338 -32.87 12.27 -24.01
N TYR A 339 -31.56 12.24 -23.83
CA TYR A 339 -30.86 12.92 -22.74
C TYR A 339 -29.72 13.79 -23.28
N THR A 340 -29.35 14.80 -22.51
CA THR A 340 -28.16 15.61 -22.73
C THR A 340 -27.15 15.27 -21.63
N GLU A 341 -25.97 14.82 -22.02
CA GLU A 341 -24.83 14.56 -21.14
C GLU A 341 -23.83 15.71 -21.25
N THR A 342 -23.43 16.26 -20.11
CA THR A 342 -22.38 17.26 -20.00
C THR A 342 -21.24 16.67 -19.20
N SER A 343 -20.04 16.64 -19.77
CA SER A 343 -18.79 16.30 -19.10
C SER A 343 -17.95 17.57 -18.88
N GLU A 344 -17.58 17.81 -17.64
CA GLU A 344 -16.80 18.98 -17.23
C GLU A 344 -15.65 18.58 -16.30
N THR A 345 -14.62 19.43 -16.27
CA THR A 345 -13.44 19.21 -15.43
C THR A 345 -13.10 20.43 -14.60
N ALA A 346 -12.58 20.22 -13.40
CA ALA A 346 -12.06 21.26 -12.53
C ALA A 346 -10.73 20.84 -11.87
N GLY A 347 -9.95 21.82 -11.44
CA GLY A 347 -8.66 21.59 -10.78
C GLY A 347 -7.46 21.69 -11.72
N GLU A 348 -6.33 21.13 -11.27
CA GLU A 348 -5.04 21.23 -11.95
C GLU A 348 -4.31 19.87 -11.94
N LYS A 349 -3.11 19.83 -12.51
CA LYS A 349 -2.25 18.65 -12.44
C LYS A 349 -2.09 18.22 -10.97
N ASN A 350 -2.17 16.92 -10.71
CA ASN A 350 -2.06 16.29 -9.38
C ASN A 350 -3.26 16.49 -8.45
N ASN A 351 -4.28 17.26 -8.85
CA ASN A 351 -5.57 17.36 -8.16
C ASN A 351 -6.67 17.75 -9.15
N PHE A 352 -7.35 16.74 -9.68
CA PHE A 352 -8.24 16.90 -10.83
C PHE A 352 -9.60 16.27 -10.56
N THR A 353 -10.65 17.00 -10.92
CA THR A 353 -12.04 16.57 -10.76
C THR A 353 -12.71 16.44 -12.12
N VAL A 354 -13.41 15.33 -12.33
CA VAL A 354 -14.26 15.09 -13.50
C VAL A 354 -15.70 14.95 -13.03
N THR A 355 -16.61 15.67 -13.67
CA THR A 355 -18.05 15.61 -13.38
C THR A 355 -18.80 15.30 -14.67
N VAL A 356 -19.70 14.33 -14.60
CA VAL A 356 -20.60 13.97 -15.69
C VAL A 356 -22.03 14.14 -15.20
N THR A 357 -22.84 14.89 -15.93
CA THR A 357 -24.25 15.12 -15.62
C THR A 357 -25.11 14.81 -16.82
N ARG A 358 -26.19 14.06 -16.63
CA ARG A 358 -27.24 13.81 -17.63
C ARG A 358 -28.53 14.48 -17.21
N VAL A 359 -29.12 15.21 -18.14
CA VAL A 359 -30.45 15.81 -18.01
C VAL A 359 -31.41 15.22 -19.06
N ASP A 360 -32.68 15.08 -18.71
CA ASP A 360 -33.71 14.71 -19.68
C ASP A 360 -34.05 15.87 -20.63
N LYS A 361 -34.95 15.62 -21.60
CA LYS A 361 -35.44 16.64 -22.55
C LYS A 361 -36.06 17.89 -21.90
N ASN A 362 -36.45 17.83 -20.63
CA ASN A 362 -37.02 18.94 -19.88
C ASN A 362 -35.98 19.66 -19.00
N GLY A 363 -34.70 19.25 -19.06
CA GLY A 363 -33.62 19.81 -18.26
C GLY A 363 -33.55 19.27 -16.82
N LYS A 364 -34.33 18.24 -16.47
CA LYS A 364 -34.24 17.60 -15.14
C LYS A 364 -33.02 16.69 -15.11
N THR A 365 -32.15 16.86 -14.10
CA THR A 365 -31.05 15.93 -13.85
C THR A 365 -31.58 14.55 -13.54
N ILE A 366 -31.18 13.58 -14.37
CA ILE A 366 -31.56 12.17 -14.25
C ILE A 366 -30.37 11.29 -13.83
N ALA A 367 -29.14 11.77 -14.02
CA ALA A 367 -27.95 11.17 -13.44
C ALA A 367 -26.86 12.23 -13.26
N SER A 368 -26.08 12.13 -12.20
CA SER A 368 -24.86 12.92 -12.04
C SER A 368 -23.83 12.12 -11.27
N GLY A 369 -22.55 12.30 -11.59
CA GLY A 369 -21.44 11.65 -10.92
C GLY A 369 -20.19 12.51 -11.01
N SER A 370 -19.44 12.58 -9.91
CA SER A 370 -18.17 13.30 -9.86
C SER A 370 -17.07 12.43 -9.25
N ALA A 371 -15.85 12.60 -9.73
CA ALA A 371 -14.66 12.04 -9.09
C ALA A 371 -13.54 13.07 -9.01
N THR A 372 -13.04 13.26 -7.79
CA THR A 372 -11.80 14.01 -7.53
C THR A 372 -10.67 13.03 -7.33
N THR A 373 -9.57 13.21 -8.04
CA THR A 373 -8.36 12.40 -7.92
C THR A 373 -7.17 13.28 -7.65
N VAL A 374 -6.48 13.00 -6.55
CA VAL A 374 -5.19 13.56 -6.18
C VAL A 374 -4.14 12.48 -6.41
N TRP A 375 -3.00 12.84 -6.99
CA TRP A 375 -1.91 11.88 -7.19
C TRP A 375 -0.53 12.53 -7.10
N THR A 376 0.50 11.71 -6.90
CA THR A 376 1.90 12.14 -6.99
C THR A 376 2.44 11.94 -8.41
N ASP A 377 3.33 12.81 -8.84
CA ASP A 377 4.08 12.59 -10.09
C ASP A 377 4.78 11.21 -10.03
N PRO A 378 4.74 10.41 -11.12
CA PRO A 378 5.53 9.20 -11.19
C PRO A 378 7.04 9.54 -11.14
N PRO A 379 7.92 8.57 -10.80
CA PRO A 379 9.34 8.81 -10.68
C PRO A 379 9.94 9.42 -11.94
N ALA A 380 10.91 10.33 -11.79
CA ALA A 380 11.60 10.93 -12.94
C ALA A 380 12.50 9.93 -13.69
N TYR A 381 12.83 8.79 -13.07
CA TYR A 381 13.54 7.67 -13.66
C TYR A 381 13.07 6.35 -13.07
N PHE A 382 13.11 5.29 -13.87
CA PHE A 382 13.05 3.91 -13.42
C PHE A 382 13.80 3.00 -14.41
N GLY A 383 14.63 2.11 -13.90
CA GLY A 383 15.29 1.06 -14.67
C GLY A 383 14.33 -0.05 -15.09
N ALA A 384 14.83 -1.03 -15.86
CA ALA A 384 14.03 -2.14 -16.37
C ALA A 384 13.40 -3.02 -15.28
N ASN A 385 14.02 -3.06 -14.09
CA ASN A 385 13.60 -3.90 -12.96
C ASN A 385 12.94 -3.10 -11.84
N ASP A 386 12.96 -1.77 -11.94
CA ASP A 386 12.30 -0.90 -10.97
C ASP A 386 10.80 -0.95 -11.21
N LEU A 387 9.99 -1.02 -10.16
CA LEU A 387 8.54 -1.03 -10.27
C LEU A 387 8.02 0.33 -9.80
N PRO A 388 7.86 1.32 -10.69
CA PRO A 388 7.48 2.67 -10.30
C PRO A 388 6.14 2.68 -9.57
N VAL A 389 6.05 3.56 -8.58
CA VAL A 389 4.90 3.74 -7.70
C VAL A 389 4.33 5.14 -7.88
N ILE A 390 3.01 5.24 -7.81
CA ILE A 390 2.28 6.50 -7.64
C ILE A 390 1.37 6.41 -6.41
N THR A 391 1.25 7.50 -5.67
CA THR A 391 0.21 7.63 -4.64
C THR A 391 -1.03 8.24 -5.28
N VAL A 392 -2.19 7.69 -4.96
CA VAL A 392 -3.50 8.10 -5.47
C VAL A 392 -4.46 8.25 -4.29
N ALA A 393 -5.20 9.36 -4.26
CA ALA A 393 -6.37 9.55 -3.41
C ALA A 393 -7.53 10.00 -4.30
N ARG A 394 -8.47 9.09 -4.54
CA ARG A 394 -9.64 9.25 -5.40
C ARG A 394 -10.91 9.11 -4.59
N THR A 395 -11.74 10.15 -4.60
CA THR A 395 -13.08 10.15 -4.03
C THR A 395 -14.11 10.19 -5.15
N VAL A 396 -15.22 9.47 -4.98
CA VAL A 396 -16.32 9.41 -5.95
C VAL A 396 -17.62 9.83 -5.27
N GLY A 397 -18.23 10.88 -5.80
CA GLY A 397 -19.60 11.29 -5.47
C GLY A 397 -20.54 10.90 -6.60
N SER A 398 -20.88 9.62 -6.72
CA SER A 398 -21.79 9.11 -7.76
C SER A 398 -22.59 7.91 -7.26
N SER A 399 -23.90 7.89 -7.53
CA SER A 399 -24.80 6.76 -7.24
C SER A 399 -24.71 5.63 -8.27
N TRP A 400 -24.17 5.91 -9.46
CA TRP A 400 -24.00 4.95 -10.57
C TRP A 400 -22.52 4.61 -10.84
N GLY A 401 -21.61 5.18 -10.05
CA GLY A 401 -20.16 5.02 -10.21
C GLY A 401 -19.57 5.91 -11.31
N ILE A 402 -18.27 6.17 -11.25
CA ILE A 402 -17.48 6.78 -12.33
C ILE A 402 -16.16 6.01 -12.40
N SER A 403 -16.27 4.78 -12.90
CA SER A 403 -15.31 3.70 -12.62
C SER A 403 -13.98 3.84 -13.34
N GLN A 404 -13.87 4.77 -14.29
CA GLN A 404 -12.84 4.81 -15.31
C GLN A 404 -11.46 5.31 -14.85
N PHE A 405 -11.02 4.99 -13.64
CA PHE A 405 -9.67 5.27 -13.19
C PHE A 405 -8.76 4.05 -13.33
N SER A 406 -7.64 4.26 -14.01
CA SER A 406 -6.56 3.28 -14.16
C SER A 406 -5.27 4.03 -14.46
N VAL A 407 -4.14 3.42 -14.12
CA VAL A 407 -2.83 3.94 -14.53
C VAL A 407 -2.07 2.85 -15.26
N THR A 408 -1.46 3.21 -16.39
CA THR A 408 -0.75 2.26 -17.25
C THR A 408 0.55 2.84 -17.76
N PHE A 409 1.58 2.02 -17.93
CA PHE A 409 2.75 2.33 -18.73
C PHE A 409 2.60 1.70 -20.12
N ASP A 410 2.55 2.52 -21.16
CA ASP A 410 2.26 2.08 -22.54
C ASP A 410 2.97 2.96 -23.57
N SER A 411 2.74 2.71 -24.87
CA SER A 411 3.19 3.57 -25.95
C SER A 411 2.81 5.03 -25.72
N SER A 412 3.76 5.93 -26.00
CA SER A 412 3.59 7.37 -25.83
C SER A 412 2.50 7.96 -26.74
N THR A 413 1.99 7.23 -27.72
CA THR A 413 0.94 7.68 -28.65
C THR A 413 -0.47 7.36 -28.16
N ILE A 414 -0.62 6.50 -27.17
CA ILE A 414 -1.92 6.08 -26.66
C ILE A 414 -2.55 7.17 -25.80
N ASN A 415 -3.85 7.37 -25.96
CA ASN A 415 -4.64 8.29 -25.15
C ASN A 415 -5.21 7.60 -23.90
N PRO A 416 -5.51 8.35 -22.83
CA PRO A 416 -6.19 7.81 -21.66
C PRO A 416 -7.47 7.04 -22.02
N GLY A 417 -7.66 5.88 -21.39
CA GLY A 417 -8.80 4.99 -21.63
C GLY A 417 -8.61 3.94 -22.72
N TYR A 418 -7.51 4.03 -23.47
CA TYR A 418 -7.08 3.01 -24.44
C TYR A 418 -5.87 2.24 -23.93
N GLY A 419 -5.45 1.22 -24.66
CA GLY A 419 -4.22 0.50 -24.36
C GLY A 419 -3.82 -0.48 -25.46
N THR A 420 -2.52 -0.69 -25.60
CA THR A 420 -1.98 -1.74 -26.46
C THR A 420 -2.01 -3.09 -25.75
N ALA A 421 -1.76 -4.17 -26.50
CA ALA A 421 -1.55 -5.50 -25.93
C ALA A 421 -0.32 -5.57 -24.99
N GLY A 422 0.65 -4.67 -25.17
CA GLY A 422 1.89 -4.60 -24.38
C GLY A 422 1.81 -3.66 -23.18
N LYS A 423 0.63 -3.11 -22.87
CA LYS A 423 0.47 -2.18 -21.74
C LYS A 423 0.81 -2.87 -20.42
N ILE A 424 1.42 -2.11 -19.53
CA ILE A 424 1.71 -2.51 -18.17
C ILE A 424 0.75 -1.76 -17.27
N ASN A 425 -0.06 -2.45 -16.47
CA ASN A 425 -0.94 -1.76 -15.53
C ASN A 425 -0.18 -1.45 -14.25
N PHE A 426 -0.60 -0.37 -13.60
CA PHE A 426 -0.36 -0.16 -12.20
C PHE A 426 -1.52 -0.81 -11.44
N ALA A 427 -1.21 -1.44 -10.31
CA ALA A 427 -2.19 -2.14 -9.48
C ALA A 427 -2.10 -1.67 -8.03
N THR A 428 -3.22 -1.69 -7.32
CA THR A 428 -3.25 -1.56 -5.85
C THR A 428 -2.55 -2.76 -5.20
N PRO A 429 -2.23 -2.73 -3.89
CA PRO A 429 -1.70 -3.90 -3.19
C PRO A 429 -2.61 -5.14 -3.26
N ALA A 430 -3.92 -4.93 -3.46
CA ALA A 430 -4.90 -6.00 -3.68
C ALA A 430 -4.94 -6.53 -5.13
N GLY A 431 -4.10 -5.99 -6.02
CA GLY A 431 -4.03 -6.39 -7.43
C GLY A 431 -5.03 -5.69 -8.35
N GLU A 432 -5.79 -4.71 -7.86
CA GLU A 432 -6.79 -4.01 -8.65
C GLU A 432 -6.14 -3.02 -9.61
N THR A 433 -6.40 -3.17 -10.91
CA THR A 433 -5.89 -2.26 -11.96
C THR A 433 -6.92 -1.21 -12.37
N TYR A 434 -8.13 -1.30 -11.82
CA TYR A 434 -9.26 -0.44 -12.12
C TYR A 434 -10.06 -0.22 -10.84
N ILE A 435 -10.23 1.04 -10.45
CA ILE A 435 -10.78 1.38 -9.14
C ILE A 435 -11.75 2.55 -9.24
N GLN A 436 -12.79 2.51 -8.41
CA GLN A 436 -13.80 3.56 -8.30
C GLN A 436 -13.31 4.66 -7.37
N ALA A 437 -13.24 4.35 -6.08
CA ALA A 437 -12.69 5.17 -5.02
C ALA A 437 -11.54 4.40 -4.39
N TYR A 438 -10.47 5.11 -4.06
CA TYR A 438 -9.26 4.49 -3.55
C TYR A 438 -8.39 5.54 -2.88
N SER A 439 -7.69 5.17 -1.82
CA SER A 439 -6.64 6.02 -1.30
C SER A 439 -5.49 5.13 -0.84
N GLY A 440 -4.30 5.34 -1.41
CA GLY A 440 -3.16 4.47 -1.24
C GLY A 440 -2.21 4.57 -2.41
N THR A 441 -1.47 3.51 -2.70
CA THR A 441 -0.48 3.47 -3.77
C THR A 441 -0.85 2.49 -4.87
N MET A 442 -0.49 2.85 -6.10
CA MET A 442 -0.52 1.92 -7.23
C MET A 442 0.89 1.75 -7.75
N GLN A 443 1.29 0.50 -7.96
CA GLN A 443 2.62 0.13 -8.44
C GLN A 443 2.50 -0.54 -9.80
N ALA A 444 3.42 -0.26 -10.72
CA ALA A 444 3.54 -1.02 -11.95
C ALA A 444 3.72 -2.52 -11.65
N GLN A 445 2.93 -3.37 -12.29
CA GLN A 445 2.96 -4.84 -12.07
C GLN A 445 4.27 -5.49 -12.53
N LYS A 446 4.97 -4.84 -13.47
CA LYS A 446 6.27 -5.23 -14.01
C LYS A 446 6.88 -4.02 -14.72
N MET A 447 8.16 -4.06 -15.04
CA MET A 447 8.77 -3.13 -15.99
C MET A 447 9.58 -3.85 -17.06
N ILE A 448 9.94 -3.10 -18.09
CA ILE A 448 10.66 -3.62 -19.26
C ILE A 448 11.78 -2.65 -19.64
N ALA A 449 12.87 -3.22 -20.16
CA ALA A 449 13.89 -2.43 -20.83
C ALA A 449 13.34 -1.83 -22.14
N GLY A 450 13.85 -0.67 -22.51
CA GLY A 450 13.67 -0.07 -23.83
C GLY A 450 14.92 -0.24 -24.70
N SER A 451 14.82 0.22 -25.95
CA SER A 451 15.99 0.49 -26.80
C SER A 451 16.32 1.99 -26.73
N PRO A 452 17.57 2.43 -26.95
CA PRO A 452 17.94 3.84 -26.95
C PRO A 452 16.96 4.72 -27.76
N GLY A 453 16.45 5.78 -27.13
CA GLY A 453 15.48 6.71 -27.73
C GLY A 453 14.04 6.19 -27.84
N ALA A 454 13.74 4.98 -27.36
CA ALA A 454 12.36 4.49 -27.32
C ALA A 454 11.53 5.38 -26.41
N GLU A 455 10.29 5.68 -26.82
CA GLU A 455 9.37 6.52 -26.05
C GLU A 455 8.17 5.72 -25.53
N LYS A 456 7.82 5.95 -24.27
CA LYS A 456 6.62 5.44 -23.62
C LYS A 456 6.02 6.49 -22.70
N ALA A 457 4.83 6.24 -22.19
CA ALA A 457 4.21 7.11 -21.20
C ALA A 457 3.58 6.33 -20.05
N VAL A 458 3.70 6.88 -18.85
CA VAL A 458 2.75 6.58 -17.76
C VAL A 458 1.50 7.40 -18.01
N ILE A 459 0.37 6.73 -18.19
CA ILE A 459 -0.93 7.29 -18.60
C ILE A 459 -1.89 7.12 -17.44
N LEU A 460 -2.31 8.24 -16.84
CA LEU A 460 -3.39 8.28 -15.86
C LEU A 460 -4.69 8.52 -16.59
N HIS A 461 -5.60 7.56 -16.49
CA HIS A 461 -6.94 7.64 -17.06
C HIS A 461 -7.94 8.12 -16.02
N LEU A 462 -8.67 9.18 -16.34
CA LEU A 462 -9.62 9.88 -15.48
C LEU A 462 -10.94 10.04 -16.24
N ASN A 463 -11.62 8.94 -16.55
CA ASN A 463 -12.93 8.98 -17.22
C ASN A 463 -12.91 9.67 -18.60
N GLY A 464 -12.07 9.16 -19.49
CA GLY A 464 -11.80 9.69 -20.83
C GLY A 464 -10.80 10.85 -20.86
N TYR A 465 -10.70 11.62 -19.77
CA TYR A 465 -9.62 12.59 -19.56
C TYR A 465 -8.38 11.88 -19.05
N GLY A 466 -7.24 12.58 -19.01
CA GLY A 466 -6.09 12.04 -18.32
C GLY A 466 -4.82 12.85 -18.43
N PHE A 467 -3.78 12.34 -17.77
CA PHE A 467 -2.45 12.93 -17.78
C PHE A 467 -1.45 11.89 -18.27
N LYS A 468 -0.58 12.30 -19.19
CA LYS A 468 0.50 11.47 -19.72
C LYS A 468 1.83 12.01 -19.25
N TYR A 469 2.66 11.14 -18.71
CA TYR A 469 4.04 11.41 -18.33
C TYR A 469 4.94 10.65 -19.29
N TYR A 470 5.65 11.38 -20.15
CA TYR A 470 6.46 10.82 -21.21
C TYR A 470 7.85 10.44 -20.69
N TYR A 471 8.33 9.32 -21.17
CA TYR A 471 9.62 8.75 -20.85
C TYR A 471 10.37 8.35 -22.11
N GLU A 472 11.68 8.55 -22.10
CA GLU A 472 12.61 8.13 -23.13
C GLU A 472 13.60 7.13 -22.52
N TRP A 473 13.83 6.00 -23.18
CA TRP A 473 14.87 5.07 -22.75
C TRP A 473 16.26 5.59 -23.10
N ARG A 474 17.16 5.61 -22.12
CA ARG A 474 18.58 5.98 -22.28
C ARG A 474 19.45 4.89 -21.67
N GLU A 475 20.61 4.61 -22.27
CA GLU A 475 21.60 3.65 -21.79
C GLU A 475 22.61 4.28 -20.82
#